data_AF-A0A418WH19-F1
#
_entry.id   AF-A0A418WH19-F1
#
_cell.length_a   1.000
_cell.length_b   1.000
_cell.length_c   1.000
_cell.angle_alpha   90.00
_cell.angle_beta   90.00
_cell.angle_gamma   90.00
#
_symmetry.space_group_name_H-M   'P 1'
#
loop_
_entity.id
_entity.type
_entity.pdbx_description
1 polymer ?
#
loop_
_entity_poly.entity_id
_entity_poly.type
_entity_poly.pdbx_seq_one_letter_code
_entity_poly.pdbx_strand_id
1 'polypeptide(L)' 'MIFGYLRRRRAFRSAVQAEVAQLVEEHGQFAYSAALAAFREARGREAFRFWAAVRAAVAKRDGRRIGLDASDRWPSRP' A
#
# COMPACT_ATOMS: atom_id res chain seq x y z
N MET A 1 -16.62 7.58 20.98
CA MET A 1 -15.41 8.04 20.25
C MET A 1 -15.11 7.15 19.02
N ILE A 2 -16.02 7.07 18.04
CA ILE A 2 -15.86 6.25 16.81
C ILE A 2 -15.51 7.12 15.59
N PHE A 3 -15.98 8.38 15.59
CA PHE A 3 -15.79 9.33 14.48
C PHE A 3 -14.30 9.69 14.22
N GLY A 4 -13.46 9.75 15.26
CA GLY A 4 -12.02 10.05 15.11
C GLY A 4 -11.21 8.91 14.48
N TYR A 5 -11.62 7.66 14.67
CA TYR A 5 -10.99 6.49 14.05
C TYR A 5 -11.35 6.39 12.56
N LEU A 6 -12.62 6.60 12.23
CA LEU A 6 -13.10 6.61 10.84
C LEU A 6 -12.45 7.73 10.01
N ARG A 7 -12.30 8.94 10.60
CA ARG A 7 -11.62 10.07 9.95
C ARG A 7 -10.14 9.79 9.69
N ARG A 8 -9.43 9.22 10.68
CA ARG A 8 -8.01 8.80 10.49
C ARG A 8 -7.87 7.71 9.44
N ARG A 9 -8.80 6.74 9.40
CA ARG A 9 -8.82 5.68 8.39
C ARG A 9 -9.08 6.22 6.99
N ARG A 10 -9.98 7.21 6.85
CA ARG A 10 -10.25 7.87 5.57
C ARG A 10 -9.05 8.70 5.09
N ALA A 11 -8.41 9.44 5.99
CA ALA A 11 -7.19 10.19 5.70
C ALA A 11 -6.05 9.27 5.25
N PHE A 12 -5.83 8.16 5.97
CA PHE A 12 -4.83 7.16 5.60
C PHE A 12 -5.10 6.54 4.22
N ARG A 13 -6.36 6.16 3.94
CA ARG A 13 -6.73 5.62 2.62
C ARG A 13 -6.57 6.65 1.52
N SER A 14 -6.89 7.92 1.78
CA SER A 14 -6.70 9.01 0.83
C SER A 14 -5.21 9.22 0.52
N ALA A 15 -4.34 9.20 1.55
CA ALA A 15 -2.90 9.29 1.39
C ALA A 15 -2.35 8.12 0.56
N VAL A 16 -2.78 6.89 0.85
CA VAL A 16 -2.39 5.70 0.05
C VAL A 16 -2.81 5.83 -1.42
N GLN A 17 -4.02 6.33 -1.69
CA GLN A 17 -4.49 6.50 -3.08
C GLN A 17 -3.76 7.64 -3.82
N ALA A 18 -3.44 8.73 -3.12
CA ALA A 18 -2.64 9.81 -3.68
C ALA A 18 -1.23 9.31 -4.06
N GLU A 19 -0.59 8.56 -3.16
CA GLU A 19 0.73 7.97 -3.41
C GLU A 19 0.71 6.98 -4.58
N VAL A 20 -0.33 6.14 -4.67
CA VAL A 20 -0.53 5.23 -5.80
C VAL A 20 -0.68 6.00 -7.10
N ALA A 21 -1.44 7.10 -7.11
CA ALA A 21 -1.61 7.93 -8.29
C ALA A 21 -0.28 8.56 -8.71
N GLN A 22 0.47 9.10 -7.76
CA GLN A 22 1.79 9.69 -8.00
C GLN A 22 2.79 8.67 -8.55
N LEU A 23 2.89 7.49 -7.95
CA LEU A 23 3.78 6.42 -8.45
C LEU A 23 3.40 5.95 -9.86
N VAL A 24 2.11 5.88 -10.16
CA VAL A 24 1.65 5.50 -11.51
C VAL A 24 1.93 6.62 -12.52
N GLU A 25 1.82 7.88 -12.12
CA GLU A 25 2.15 9.02 -12.97
C GLU A 25 3.66 9.12 -13.25
N GLU A 26 4.50 8.96 -12.21
CA GLU A 26 5.95 9.09 -12.31
C GLU A 26 6.62 7.87 -12.95
N HIS A 27 6.15 6.66 -12.64
CA HIS A 27 6.83 5.42 -13.04
C HIS A 27 6.03 4.54 -14.00
N GLY A 28 4.76 4.86 -14.27
CA GLY A 28 3.91 4.09 -15.19
C GLY A 28 3.87 2.60 -14.84
N GLN A 29 4.33 1.76 -15.77
CA GLN A 29 4.37 0.30 -15.61
C GLN A 29 5.37 -0.19 -14.53
N PHE A 30 6.29 0.67 -14.09
CA PHE A 30 7.24 0.38 -13.02
C PHE A 30 6.76 0.82 -11.63
N ALA A 31 5.55 1.37 -11.52
CA ALA A 31 4.98 1.82 -10.24
C ALA A 31 5.00 0.73 -9.17
N TYR A 32 4.75 -0.52 -9.55
CA TYR A 32 4.81 -1.64 -8.61
C TYR A 32 6.22 -1.87 -8.06
N SER A 33 7.23 -1.78 -8.92
CA SER A 33 8.64 -1.95 -8.58
C SER A 33 9.10 -0.86 -7.62
N ALA A 34 8.71 0.39 -7.89
CA ALA A 34 8.97 1.54 -7.04
C ALA A 34 8.31 1.37 -5.65
N ALA A 35 7.04 0.96 -5.61
CA ALA A 35 6.34 0.67 -4.35
C ALA A 35 7.02 -0.46 -3.55
N LEU A 36 7.56 -1.48 -4.22
CA LEU A 36 8.27 -2.59 -3.59
C LEU A 36 9.63 -2.14 -3.02
N ALA A 37 10.37 -1.28 -3.72
CA ALA A 37 11.61 -0.70 -3.22
C ALA A 37 11.35 0.13 -1.96
N ALA A 38 10.39 1.05 -2.02
CA ALA A 38 9.99 1.86 -0.87
C ALA A 38 9.51 1.02 0.32
N PHE A 39 8.79 -0.08 0.07
CA PHE A 39 8.40 -1.03 1.11
C PHE A 39 9.60 -1.73 1.77
N ARG A 40 10.65 -2.07 1.01
CA ARG A 40 11.87 -2.68 1.54
C ARG A 40 12.71 -1.69 2.35
N GLU A 41 12.70 -0.43 1.94
CA GLU A 41 13.41 0.64 2.63
C GLU A 41 12.64 1.20 3.83
N ALA A 42 11.33 0.93 3.92
CA ALA A 42 10.47 1.38 5.01
C ALA A 42 10.99 0.91 6.38
N ARG A 43 11.45 1.87 7.19
CA ARG A 43 11.81 1.64 8.59
C ARG A 43 10.67 2.08 9.50
N GLY A 44 10.27 1.18 10.41
CA GLY A 44 9.21 1.45 11.38
C GLY A 44 7.85 0.91 10.94
N ARG A 45 7.01 0.61 11.95
CA ARG A 45 5.74 -0.11 11.76
C ARG A 45 4.74 0.68 10.92
N GLU A 46 4.70 2.00 11.06
CA GLU A 46 3.75 2.84 10.33
C GLU A 46 4.14 3.00 8.86
N ALA A 47 5.42 3.26 8.57
CA ALA A 47 5.93 3.32 7.21
C ALA A 47 5.74 1.97 6.49
N PHE A 48 6.02 0.86 7.16
CA PHE A 48 5.80 -0.47 6.60
C PHE A 48 4.33 -0.71 6.25
N ARG A 49 3.40 -0.32 7.14
CA ARG A 49 1.95 -0.47 6.91
C ARG A 49 1.46 0.42 5.76
N PHE A 50 1.99 1.63 5.64
CA PHE A 50 1.66 2.53 4.56
C PHE A 50 2.11 1.97 3.21
N TRP A 51 3.39 1.62 3.08
CA TRP A 51 3.94 1.09 1.82
C TRP A 51 3.39 -0.29 1.45
N ALA A 52 3.04 -1.13 2.42
CA ALA A 52 2.30 -2.37 2.16
C ALA A 52 0.93 -2.11 1.51
N ALA A 53 0.20 -1.09 2.00
CA ALA A 53 -1.10 -0.71 1.45
C ALA A 53 -0.97 -0.07 0.05
N VAL A 54 0.06 0.75 -0.16
CA VAL A 54 0.40 1.33 -1.48
C VAL A 54 0.71 0.22 -2.47
N ARG A 55 1.61 -0.72 -2.14
CA ARG A 55 1.97 -1.86 -3.00
C ARG A 55 0.75 -2.68 -3.40
N ALA A 56 -0.11 -3.02 -2.43
CA ALA A 56 -1.32 -3.78 -2.70
C ALA A 56 -2.30 -3.02 -3.62
N ALA A 57 -2.41 -1.70 -3.45
CA ALA A 57 -3.28 -0.87 -4.28
C ALA A 57 -2.75 -0.69 -5.71
N VAL A 58 -1.44 -0.49 -5.89
CA VAL A 58 -0.79 -0.45 -7.22
C VAL A 58 -1.01 -1.78 -7.93
N ALA A 59 -0.74 -2.91 -7.27
CA ALA A 59 -0.93 -4.22 -7.88
C ALA A 59 -2.38 -4.50 -8.29
N LYS A 60 -3.35 -4.12 -7.44
CA LYS A 60 -4.77 -4.22 -7.78
C LYS A 60 -5.14 -3.38 -9.00
N ARG A 61 -4.55 -2.19 -9.15
CA ARG A 61 -4.79 -1.27 -10.29
C ARG A 61 -4.20 -1.81 -11.59
N ASP A 62 -2.99 -2.36 -11.54
CA ASP A 62 -2.32 -2.99 -12.69
C ASP A 62 -2.92 -4.34 -13.11
N GLY A 63 -4.00 -4.80 -12.45
CA GLY A 63 -4.58 -6.12 -12.69
C GLY A 63 -3.69 -7.28 -12.25
N ARG A 64 -2.57 -7.01 -11.56
CA ARG A 64 -1.75 -8.03 -10.91
C ARG A 64 -2.54 -8.57 -9.72
N ARG A 65 -3.04 -9.80 -9.81
CA ARG A 65 -3.71 -10.50 -8.72
C ARG A 65 -2.73 -10.76 -7.58
N ILE A 66 -2.56 -9.79 -6.69
CA ILE A 66 -1.94 -9.98 -5.38
C ILE A 66 -3.05 -10.42 -4.42
N GLY A 67 -2.90 -11.62 -3.85
CA GLY A 67 -3.87 -12.21 -2.92
C GLY A 67 -4.49 -13.56 -3.30
N LEU A 68 -4.06 -14.24 -4.38
CA LEU A 68 -4.32 -15.68 -4.54
C LEU A 68 -3.29 -16.55 -3.82
N ASP A 69 -2.13 -15.99 -3.47
CA ASP A 69 -1.11 -16.68 -2.71
C ASP A 69 -1.26 -16.36 -1.21
N ALA A 70 -1.22 -17.41 -0.38
CA ALA A 70 -1.35 -17.30 1.07
C ALA A 70 -0.32 -16.35 1.71
N SER A 71 0.78 -16.07 1.00
CA SER A 71 1.85 -15.16 1.40
C SER A 71 1.46 -13.67 1.40
N ASP A 72 0.39 -13.29 0.69
CA ASP A 72 -0.11 -11.89 0.61
C ASP A 72 -1.27 -11.60 1.57
N ARG A 73 -1.86 -12.63 2.21
CA ARG A 73 -2.62 -12.40 3.43
C ARG A 73 -1.60 -12.00 4.46
N TRP A 74 -1.61 -10.71 4.82
CA TRP A 74 -1.02 -10.14 6.03
C TRP A 74 -0.42 -11.20 6.95
N PRO A 75 0.88 -11.16 7.32
CA PRO A 75 1.41 -12.13 8.26
C PRO A 75 0.62 -12.01 9.55
N SER A 76 -0.32 -12.93 9.75
CA SER A 76 -0.82 -13.33 11.04
C SER A 76 0.42 -13.83 11.76
N ARG A 77 1.06 -12.92 12.50
CA ARG A 77 2.17 -13.28 13.39
C ARG A 77 1.69 -14.44 14.27
N PRO A 78 2.58 -15.42 14.59
CA PRO A 78 2.30 -16.42 15.61
C PRO A 78 1.96 -15.80 16.95
#